data_AF-A0A2Z3HJV7-F1
#
_entry.id   AF-A0A2Z3HJV7-F1
#
_cell.length_a   1.000
_cell.length_b   1.000
_cell.length_c   1.000
_cell.angle_alpha   90.00
_cell.angle_beta   90.00
_cell.angle_gamma   90.00
#
_symmetry.space_group_name_H-M   'P 1'
#
loop_
_entity.id
_entity.type
_entity.pdbx_description
1 polymer ?
#
loop_
_entity_poly.entity_id
_entity_poly.type
_entity_poly.pdbx_seq_one_letter_code
_entity_poly.pdbx_strand_id
1 'polypeptide(L)'
;MRSLVVGAALFAGWVVSADEPRRAPSGNASVRGKAGSSEIVITTTNRLAGAIHSLTWGGKEFIDSHDHGRQLQSAASFDRAAAGEFWAERYNPTEAGSRADGTGEKTSSRLLRLRAEGAELKTTTQMAFWLAPGEKSFGRPALNDKVLSDHLVAKRVRIGHKALAHAIEYEVTFSVPKGERHTYAQFEALTGYMPPEFASFWTFRPDSGKLEELSDGPGEQEFPVVFATESKTHAMGVFSPDQPSNGYKTAGYGRFRFKEEKVVKWNCVFRVRNDKGIAADEYRFRMFIAVGTLEDVKRTLAALTQEFAGR
;
A
#
# COMPACT_ATOMS: atom_id res chain seq x y z
N MET A 1 24.17 -72.63 36.92
CA MET A 1 23.98 -72.26 35.50
C MET A 1 22.70 -71.46 35.39
N ARG A 2 22.80 -70.15 35.18
CA ARG A 2 21.66 -69.22 35.10
C ARG A 2 21.21 -69.11 33.64
N SER A 3 19.95 -69.45 33.36
CA SER A 3 19.32 -69.26 32.05
C SER A 3 18.81 -67.81 31.92
N LEU A 4 19.12 -67.20 30.79
CA LEU A 4 18.81 -65.83 30.41
C LEU A 4 17.37 -65.74 29.87
N VAL A 5 16.58 -64.81 30.39
CA VAL A 5 15.27 -64.42 29.84
C VAL A 5 15.50 -63.38 28.74
N VAL A 6 14.97 -63.63 27.54
CA VAL A 6 14.97 -62.69 26.41
C VAL A 6 13.77 -61.76 26.56
N GLY A 7 14.03 -60.46 26.78
CA GLY A 7 13.01 -59.41 26.75
C GLY A 7 12.85 -58.83 25.34
N ALA A 8 11.62 -58.83 24.83
CA ALA A 8 11.26 -58.13 23.59
C ALA A 8 11.00 -56.65 23.90
N ALA A 9 11.78 -55.76 23.30
CA ALA A 9 11.56 -54.32 23.35
C ALA A 9 10.71 -53.88 22.15
N LEU A 10 9.50 -53.41 22.40
CA LEU A 10 8.64 -52.73 21.44
C LEU A 10 9.11 -51.27 21.30
N PHE A 11 9.66 -50.91 20.14
CA PHE A 11 9.86 -49.51 19.76
C PHE A 11 8.55 -48.94 19.21
N ALA A 12 7.87 -48.11 20.01
CA ALA A 12 6.80 -47.25 19.52
C ALA A 12 7.42 -46.08 18.75
N GLY A 13 7.44 -46.18 17.42
CA GLY A 13 7.81 -45.07 16.54
C GLY A 13 6.74 -43.99 16.59
N TRP A 14 7.11 -42.79 17.05
CA TRP A 14 6.30 -41.58 16.86
C TRP A 14 6.35 -41.22 15.38
N VAL A 15 5.22 -41.40 14.69
CA VAL A 15 5.04 -40.83 13.36
C VAL A 15 4.92 -39.32 13.54
N VAL A 16 5.97 -38.60 13.13
CA VAL A 16 5.90 -37.15 12.91
C VAL A 16 4.91 -36.97 11.75
N SER A 17 3.72 -36.46 12.06
CA SER A 17 2.77 -36.04 11.04
C SER A 17 3.46 -34.99 10.17
N ALA A 18 3.57 -35.26 8.87
CA ALA A 18 3.93 -34.24 7.90
C ALA A 18 2.90 -33.11 8.01
N ASP A 19 3.37 -31.87 8.16
CA ASP A 19 2.54 -30.67 8.14
C ASP A 19 1.71 -30.71 6.84
N GLU A 20 0.38 -30.73 6.95
CA GLU A 20 -0.48 -30.48 5.79
C GLU A 20 -0.08 -29.12 5.18
N PRO A 21 -0.02 -29.00 3.85
CA PRO A 21 0.29 -27.71 3.23
C PRO A 21 -0.74 -26.69 3.70
N ARG A 22 -0.30 -25.71 4.50
CA ARG A 22 -1.17 -24.64 5.02
C ARG A 22 -1.91 -24.01 3.84
N ARG A 23 -3.23 -24.18 3.84
CA ARG A 23 -4.12 -23.58 2.84
C ARG A 23 -3.83 -22.07 2.78
N ALA A 24 -3.69 -21.55 1.56
CA ALA A 24 -3.51 -20.11 1.36
C ALA A 24 -4.65 -19.35 2.08
N PRO A 25 -4.34 -18.26 2.81
CA PRO A 25 -5.36 -17.47 3.47
C PRO A 25 -6.34 -16.90 2.43
N SER A 26 -7.61 -16.75 2.81
CA SER A 26 -8.54 -15.99 1.99
C SER A 26 -8.19 -14.50 2.06
N GLY A 27 -8.13 -13.85 0.90
CA GLY A 27 -8.04 -12.41 0.76
C GLY A 27 -9.38 -11.69 0.91
N ASN A 28 -10.51 -12.40 0.98
CA ASN A 28 -11.83 -11.80 1.17
C ASN A 28 -12.02 -11.39 2.63
N ALA A 29 -12.09 -10.09 2.90
CA ALA A 29 -12.34 -9.57 4.23
C ALA A 29 -12.98 -8.18 4.18
N SER A 30 -13.64 -7.78 5.27
CA SER A 30 -14.21 -6.45 5.44
C SER A 30 -14.02 -5.96 6.87
N VAL A 31 -13.66 -4.68 7.01
CA VAL A 31 -13.59 -3.96 8.29
C VAL A 31 -14.37 -2.67 8.18
N ARG A 32 -14.94 -2.21 9.30
CA ARG A 32 -15.79 -1.01 9.32
C ARG A 32 -15.61 -0.20 10.60
N GLY A 33 -15.87 1.10 10.51
CA GLY A 33 -15.89 2.00 11.65
C GLY A 33 -16.80 3.20 11.41
N LYS A 34 -17.47 3.67 12.46
CA LYS A 34 -18.38 4.83 12.38
C LYS A 34 -17.56 6.10 12.11
N ALA A 35 -18.03 6.93 11.17
CA ALA A 35 -17.47 8.24 10.88
C ALA A 35 -18.60 9.21 10.50
N GLY A 36 -18.92 10.15 11.40
CA GLY A 36 -20.04 11.08 11.23
C GLY A 36 -21.38 10.37 11.13
N SER A 37 -22.17 10.67 10.10
CA SER A 37 -23.48 10.04 9.87
C SER A 37 -23.40 8.63 9.28
N SER A 38 -22.26 8.22 8.71
CA SER A 38 -22.08 6.96 7.99
C SER A 38 -21.02 6.05 8.63
N GLU A 39 -20.67 4.97 7.95
CA GLU A 39 -19.53 4.10 8.27
C GLU A 39 -18.50 4.22 7.15
N ILE A 40 -17.21 4.20 7.51
CA ILE A 40 -16.14 3.84 6.59
C ILE A 40 -16.13 2.31 6.51
N VAL A 41 -16.17 1.75 5.30
CA VAL A 41 -16.06 0.30 5.08
C VAL A 41 -14.90 0.03 4.13
N ILE A 42 -13.97 -0.82 4.54
CA ILE A 42 -12.82 -1.25 3.74
C ILE A 42 -13.00 -2.72 3.42
N THR A 43 -12.78 -3.09 2.16
CA THR A 43 -12.90 -4.48 1.69
C THR A 43 -11.64 -4.90 0.93
N THR A 44 -11.19 -6.12 1.16
CA THR A 44 -10.15 -6.82 0.37
C THR A 44 -10.76 -8.04 -0.32
N THR A 45 -10.12 -8.52 -1.39
CA THR A 45 -10.58 -9.70 -2.12
C THR A 45 -9.43 -10.68 -2.41
N ASN A 46 -9.77 -11.94 -2.68
CA ASN A 46 -8.81 -12.95 -3.15
C ASN A 46 -8.09 -12.51 -4.43
N ARG A 47 -8.76 -11.70 -5.26
CA ARG A 47 -8.22 -11.19 -6.52
C ARG A 47 -6.95 -10.36 -6.31
N LEU A 48 -6.79 -9.67 -5.19
CA LEU A 48 -5.79 -8.58 -5.06
C LEU A 48 -4.78 -8.82 -3.93
N ALA A 49 -4.55 -10.08 -3.54
CA ALA A 49 -3.52 -10.48 -2.56
C ALA A 49 -3.50 -9.64 -1.27
N GLY A 50 -4.67 -9.18 -0.81
CA GLY A 50 -4.81 -8.37 0.39
C GLY A 50 -4.74 -6.85 0.19
N ALA A 51 -4.41 -6.32 -0.99
CA ALA A 51 -4.59 -4.90 -1.31
C ALA A 51 -6.05 -4.48 -1.13
N ILE A 52 -6.29 -3.20 -0.79
CA ILE A 52 -7.65 -2.72 -0.54
C ILE A 52 -8.36 -2.52 -1.89
N HIS A 53 -9.41 -3.32 -2.07
CA HIS A 53 -10.26 -3.33 -3.26
C HIS A 53 -11.26 -2.18 -3.25
N SER A 54 -11.84 -1.89 -2.08
CA SER A 54 -12.94 -0.94 -1.94
C SER A 54 -12.81 -0.18 -0.63
N LEU A 55 -13.14 1.11 -0.69
CA LEU A 55 -13.29 1.99 0.45
C LEU A 55 -14.57 2.79 0.24
N THR A 56 -15.57 2.58 1.08
CA THR A 56 -16.83 3.32 1.00
C THR A 56 -17.10 4.17 2.24
N TRP A 57 -17.76 5.30 2.04
CA TRP A 57 -18.34 6.13 3.08
C TRP A 57 -19.50 6.95 2.50
N GLY A 58 -20.59 7.14 3.24
CA GLY A 58 -21.73 7.92 2.74
C GLY A 58 -22.44 7.30 1.54
N GLY A 59 -22.29 5.98 1.33
CA GLY A 59 -22.82 5.27 0.16
C GLY A 59 -21.99 5.45 -1.13
N LYS A 60 -20.83 6.11 -1.05
CA LYS A 60 -19.93 6.37 -2.18
C LYS A 60 -18.72 5.44 -2.15
N GLU A 61 -18.36 4.87 -3.30
CA GLU A 61 -17.09 4.19 -3.52
C GLU A 61 -15.99 5.20 -3.84
N PHE A 62 -14.84 5.05 -3.20
CA PHE A 62 -13.68 5.92 -3.39
C PHE A 62 -12.60 5.27 -4.25
N ILE A 63 -12.59 3.95 -4.44
CA ILE A 63 -11.54 3.25 -5.18
C ILE A 63 -12.03 2.74 -6.54
N ASP A 64 -11.33 3.11 -7.61
CA ASP A 64 -11.53 2.57 -8.96
C ASP A 64 -10.77 1.24 -9.14
N SER A 65 -11.22 0.17 -8.49
CA SER A 65 -10.50 -1.12 -8.50
C SER A 65 -10.67 -1.96 -9.79
N HIS A 66 -10.60 -1.33 -10.96
CA HIS A 66 -10.81 -1.95 -12.26
C HIS A 66 -9.78 -3.05 -12.62
N ASP A 67 -8.49 -2.76 -12.48
CA ASP A 67 -7.37 -3.67 -12.79
C ASP A 67 -6.39 -3.76 -11.60
N HIS A 68 -5.35 -4.59 -11.67
CA HIS A 68 -4.35 -4.76 -10.59
C HIS A 68 -3.41 -3.56 -10.35
N GLY A 69 -3.56 -2.49 -11.13
CA GLY A 69 -2.86 -1.23 -10.95
C GLY A 69 -3.63 -0.19 -10.14
N ARG A 70 -4.93 -0.39 -9.87
CA ARG A 70 -5.83 0.68 -9.38
C ARG A 70 -6.48 0.41 -8.02
N GLN A 71 -5.69 0.04 -7.04
CA GLN A 71 -6.16 -0.21 -5.67
C GLN A 71 -5.78 0.93 -4.73
N LEU A 72 -6.30 0.89 -3.50
CA LEU A 72 -5.61 1.52 -2.37
C LEU A 72 -4.51 0.55 -1.91
N GLN A 73 -3.30 0.74 -2.43
CA GLN A 73 -2.21 -0.25 -2.33
C GLN A 73 -0.83 0.37 -2.14
N SER A 74 0.15 -0.49 -1.84
CA SER A 74 1.55 -0.13 -1.72
C SER A 74 2.41 -0.72 -2.85
N ALA A 75 3.45 0.00 -3.25
CA ALA A 75 4.46 -0.47 -4.19
C ALA A 75 5.85 0.06 -3.82
N ALA A 76 6.89 -0.62 -4.28
CA ALA A 76 8.26 -0.13 -4.16
C ALA A 76 8.99 -0.28 -5.50
N SER A 77 9.99 0.55 -5.74
CA SER A 77 10.79 0.54 -6.96
C SER A 77 12.26 0.68 -6.61
N PHE A 78 13.10 -0.13 -7.23
CA PHE A 78 14.54 -0.14 -6.95
C PHE A 78 15.37 -0.02 -8.21
N ASP A 79 16.57 0.54 -8.09
CA ASP A 79 17.47 0.71 -9.22
C ASP A 79 18.25 -0.56 -9.60
N ARG A 80 18.30 -1.56 -8.71
CA ARG A 80 19.15 -2.77 -8.84
C ARG A 80 20.63 -2.45 -9.05
N ALA A 81 21.08 -1.28 -8.58
CA ALA A 81 22.40 -0.72 -8.89
C ALA A 81 22.71 -0.72 -10.41
N ALA A 82 21.68 -0.67 -11.25
CA ALA A 82 21.83 -0.60 -12.69
C ALA A 82 22.36 0.78 -13.09
N ALA A 83 23.20 0.81 -14.12
CA ALA A 83 23.66 2.06 -14.69
C ALA A 83 22.52 2.79 -15.43
N GLY A 84 22.61 4.13 -15.44
CA GLY A 84 21.70 5.00 -16.17
C GLY A 84 20.60 5.61 -15.29
N GLU A 85 19.63 6.23 -15.95
CA GLU A 85 18.52 6.90 -15.30
C GLU A 85 17.58 5.91 -14.62
N PHE A 86 17.19 6.22 -13.38
CA PHE A 86 16.20 5.45 -12.64
C PHE A 86 14.83 5.51 -13.33
N TRP A 87 14.20 4.34 -13.48
CA TRP A 87 12.83 4.24 -13.98
C TRP A 87 12.04 3.27 -13.10
N ALA A 88 11.01 3.79 -12.43
CA ALA A 88 10.33 3.12 -11.33
C ALA A 88 9.86 1.70 -11.70
N GLU A 89 9.23 1.54 -12.86
CA GLU A 89 8.60 0.28 -13.28
C GLU A 89 9.58 -0.84 -13.66
N ARG A 90 10.88 -0.55 -13.81
CA ARG A 90 11.86 -1.57 -14.26
C ARG A 90 12.12 -2.64 -13.20
N TYR A 91 11.99 -2.34 -11.92
CA TYR A 91 12.13 -3.30 -10.83
C TYR A 91 11.19 -2.89 -9.70
N ASN A 92 9.91 -3.20 -9.89
CA ASN A 92 8.81 -2.62 -9.14
C ASN A 92 7.92 -3.69 -8.52
N PRO A 93 8.24 -4.20 -7.32
CA PRO A 93 7.28 -5.02 -6.57
C PRO A 93 6.00 -4.21 -6.25
N THR A 94 4.85 -4.80 -6.55
CA THR A 94 3.49 -4.25 -6.35
C THR A 94 2.64 -5.19 -5.50
N GLU A 95 1.84 -4.61 -4.60
CA GLU A 95 1.07 -5.39 -3.63
C GLU A 95 -0.06 -6.18 -4.29
N ALA A 96 -0.88 -5.53 -5.12
CA ALA A 96 -2.09 -6.15 -5.67
C ALA A 96 -1.77 -7.26 -6.68
N GLY A 97 -0.70 -7.12 -7.46
CA GLY A 97 -0.33 -8.03 -8.54
C GLY A 97 0.45 -7.31 -9.64
N SER A 98 0.76 -8.04 -10.71
CA SER A 98 1.50 -7.55 -11.88
C SER A 98 0.58 -6.89 -12.90
N ARG A 99 1.15 -6.19 -13.87
CA ARG A 99 0.42 -5.64 -15.01
C ARG A 99 -0.30 -6.72 -15.83
N ALA A 100 0.33 -7.90 -15.95
CA ALA A 100 -0.20 -9.01 -16.72
C ALA A 100 -1.49 -9.60 -16.12
N ASP A 101 -1.71 -9.39 -14.82
CA ASP A 101 -2.94 -9.83 -14.16
C ASP A 101 -4.15 -9.00 -14.64
N GLY A 102 -3.92 -7.76 -15.09
CA GLY A 102 -4.92 -6.92 -15.76
C GLY A 102 -6.24 -6.82 -14.99
N THR A 103 -7.35 -7.07 -15.68
CA THR A 103 -8.71 -7.14 -15.08
C THR A 103 -9.05 -8.54 -14.54
N GLY A 104 -8.13 -9.51 -14.61
CA GLY A 104 -8.38 -10.90 -14.27
C GLY A 104 -8.74 -11.14 -12.80
N GLU A 105 -9.23 -12.34 -12.51
CA GLU A 105 -9.67 -12.79 -11.17
C GLU A 105 -8.52 -13.31 -10.29
N LYS A 106 -7.32 -13.43 -10.85
CA LYS A 106 -6.14 -13.96 -10.17
C LYS A 106 -5.04 -12.92 -10.15
N THR A 107 -4.29 -12.95 -9.08
CA THR A 107 -3.09 -12.15 -8.86
C THR A 107 -1.85 -13.02 -8.88
N SER A 108 -0.76 -12.44 -9.38
CA SER A 108 0.58 -12.97 -9.30
C SER A 108 1.24 -12.72 -7.95
N SER A 109 0.78 -11.74 -7.17
CA SER A 109 1.19 -11.54 -5.77
C SER A 109 0.61 -12.63 -4.88
N ARG A 110 1.27 -12.91 -3.76
CA ARG A 110 0.89 -13.99 -2.85
C ARG A 110 0.57 -13.46 -1.46
N LEU A 111 -0.70 -13.55 -1.07
CA LEU A 111 -1.12 -13.28 0.30
C LEU A 111 -0.58 -14.36 1.25
N LEU A 112 0.16 -13.95 2.27
CA LEU A 112 0.75 -14.85 3.26
C LEU A 112 -0.05 -14.85 4.57
N ARG A 113 -0.59 -13.70 4.98
CA ARG A 113 -1.39 -13.55 6.19
C ARG A 113 -2.46 -12.50 6.01
N LEU A 114 -3.63 -12.72 6.59
CA LEU A 114 -4.70 -11.74 6.72
C LEU A 114 -5.40 -11.92 8.07
N ARG A 115 -5.68 -10.81 8.76
CA ARG A 115 -6.61 -10.75 9.89
C ARG A 115 -7.47 -9.50 9.72
N ALA A 116 -8.78 -9.65 9.86
CA ALA A 116 -9.73 -8.55 9.85
C ALA A 116 -10.66 -8.69 11.07
N GLU A 117 -10.72 -7.66 11.89
CA GLU A 117 -11.55 -7.66 13.10
C GLU A 117 -12.00 -6.24 13.44
N GLY A 118 -13.32 -6.06 13.55
CA GLY A 118 -13.92 -4.75 13.83
C GLY A 118 -13.49 -3.70 12.81
N ALA A 119 -12.71 -2.73 13.28
CA ALA A 119 -12.19 -1.59 12.52
C ALA A 119 -10.73 -1.78 12.05
N GLU A 120 -10.12 -2.95 12.26
CA GLU A 120 -8.70 -3.19 11.98
C GLU A 120 -8.46 -4.34 10.99
N LEU A 121 -7.68 -4.05 9.95
CA LEU A 121 -7.19 -5.00 8.96
C LEU A 121 -5.67 -5.10 9.05
N LYS A 122 -5.14 -6.33 9.03
CA LYS A 122 -3.70 -6.60 8.94
C LYS A 122 -3.43 -7.59 7.82
N THR A 123 -2.44 -7.33 6.98
CA THR A 123 -2.01 -8.27 5.93
C THR A 123 -0.50 -8.38 5.86
N THR A 124 -0.03 -9.50 5.31
CA THR A 124 1.34 -9.67 4.83
C THR A 124 1.29 -10.33 3.46
N THR A 125 1.95 -9.73 2.47
CA THR A 125 1.90 -10.11 1.06
C THR A 125 3.30 -10.19 0.50
N GLN A 126 3.61 -11.28 -0.21
CA GLN A 126 4.77 -11.36 -1.08
C GLN A 126 4.40 -10.75 -2.43
N MET A 127 5.11 -9.69 -2.79
CA MET A 127 4.76 -8.84 -3.93
C MET A 127 5.21 -9.48 -5.25
N ALA A 128 4.43 -9.36 -6.31
CA ALA A 128 4.89 -9.61 -7.67
C ALA A 128 5.54 -8.36 -8.26
N PHE A 129 6.43 -8.51 -9.23
CA PHE A 129 6.89 -7.38 -10.02
C PHE A 129 5.80 -6.91 -10.98
N TRP A 130 5.67 -5.59 -11.13
CA TRP A 130 4.74 -4.96 -12.07
C TRP A 130 4.93 -5.48 -13.50
N LEU A 131 6.19 -5.57 -13.95
CA LEU A 131 6.56 -6.12 -15.24
C LEU A 131 7.02 -7.57 -15.09
N ALA A 132 6.56 -8.45 -15.97
CA ALA A 132 7.11 -9.79 -16.11
C ALA A 132 8.49 -9.77 -16.79
N PRO A 133 9.33 -10.81 -16.63
CA PRO A 133 10.61 -10.90 -17.31
C PRO A 133 10.47 -10.75 -18.83
N GLY A 134 11.31 -9.90 -19.43
CA GLY A 134 11.28 -9.60 -20.86
C GLY A 134 10.30 -8.50 -21.27
N GLU A 135 9.40 -8.05 -20.38
CA GLU A 135 8.52 -6.91 -20.65
C GLU A 135 9.27 -5.57 -20.58
N LYS A 136 8.59 -4.52 -21.03
CA LYS A 136 9.11 -3.16 -21.10
C LYS A 136 8.08 -2.15 -20.58
N SER A 137 8.61 -1.04 -20.07
CA SER A 137 7.88 0.20 -19.79
C SER A 137 8.55 1.35 -20.53
N PHE A 138 7.81 2.03 -21.42
CA PHE A 138 8.34 3.08 -22.30
C PHE A 138 9.66 2.69 -23.01
N GLY A 139 9.70 1.47 -23.54
CA GLY A 139 10.88 0.91 -24.22
C GLY A 139 12.01 0.43 -23.30
N ARG A 140 11.95 0.72 -21.99
CA ARG A 140 12.96 0.30 -21.01
C ARG A 140 12.64 -1.10 -20.48
N PRO A 141 13.58 -2.06 -20.57
CA PRO A 141 13.33 -3.43 -20.15
C PRO A 141 13.24 -3.57 -18.63
N ALA A 142 12.39 -4.49 -18.21
CA ALA A 142 12.32 -4.99 -16.85
C ALA A 142 13.69 -5.57 -16.41
N LEU A 143 13.98 -5.46 -15.12
CA LEU A 143 15.25 -5.89 -14.50
C LEU A 143 15.11 -7.17 -13.67
N ASN A 144 13.89 -7.69 -13.53
CA ASN A 144 13.58 -8.96 -12.87
C ASN A 144 13.65 -10.14 -13.83
N ASP A 145 13.96 -11.31 -13.28
CA ASP A 145 14.07 -12.60 -13.95
C ASP A 145 12.94 -13.57 -13.58
N LYS A 146 12.12 -13.22 -12.59
CA LYS A 146 10.90 -13.92 -12.16
C LYS A 146 9.75 -12.94 -11.97
N VAL A 147 8.52 -13.44 -11.94
CA VAL A 147 7.30 -12.63 -11.70
C VAL A 147 7.11 -12.35 -10.21
N LEU A 148 7.16 -13.38 -9.35
CA LEU A 148 7.01 -13.22 -7.90
C LEU A 148 8.34 -12.79 -7.27
N SER A 149 8.36 -11.64 -6.60
CA SER A 149 9.57 -11.13 -5.94
C SER A 149 9.80 -11.78 -4.58
N ASP A 150 10.96 -11.53 -3.96
CA ASP A 150 11.21 -11.88 -2.56
C ASP A 150 10.90 -10.71 -1.60
N HIS A 151 10.37 -9.60 -2.13
CA HIS A 151 9.94 -8.44 -1.33
C HIS A 151 8.61 -8.74 -0.65
N LEU A 152 8.51 -8.36 0.62
CA LEU A 152 7.27 -8.46 1.38
C LEU A 152 6.74 -7.07 1.70
N VAL A 153 5.42 -6.95 1.74
CA VAL A 153 4.73 -5.82 2.34
C VAL A 153 3.81 -6.32 3.45
N ALA A 154 3.98 -5.76 4.65
CA ALA A 154 3.06 -5.95 5.76
C ALA A 154 2.35 -4.62 6.03
N LYS A 155 1.03 -4.64 6.21
CA LYS A 155 0.27 -3.45 6.58
C LYS A 155 -0.67 -3.68 7.74
N ARG A 156 -0.90 -2.61 8.49
CA ARG A 156 -1.96 -2.47 9.48
C ARG A 156 -2.79 -1.24 9.11
N VAL A 157 -4.09 -1.45 8.99
CA VAL A 157 -5.07 -0.41 8.65
C VAL A 157 -6.09 -0.37 9.75
N ARG A 158 -6.30 0.80 10.35
CA ARG A 158 -7.30 1.00 11.41
C ARG A 158 -8.19 2.19 11.07
N ILE A 159 -9.50 1.95 11.03
CA ILE A 159 -10.49 3.00 10.88
C ILE A 159 -10.67 3.71 12.22
N GLY A 160 -10.53 5.04 12.20
CA GLY A 160 -10.52 5.92 13.36
C GLY A 160 -9.12 6.07 13.97
N HIS A 161 -8.78 7.31 14.37
CA HIS A 161 -7.57 7.63 15.14
C HIS A 161 -7.92 8.58 16.29
N LYS A 162 -7.83 8.11 17.55
CA LYS A 162 -8.27 8.88 18.73
C LYS A 162 -9.70 9.41 18.52
N ALA A 163 -9.90 10.73 18.61
CA ALA A 163 -11.18 11.40 18.38
C ALA A 163 -11.48 11.66 16.88
N LEU A 164 -10.56 11.33 15.97
CA LEU A 164 -10.68 11.55 14.53
C LEU A 164 -11.29 10.32 13.87
N ALA A 165 -12.62 10.23 13.92
CA ALA A 165 -13.37 9.11 13.33
C ALA A 165 -13.22 9.03 11.79
N HIS A 166 -12.97 10.15 11.13
CA HIS A 166 -12.76 10.26 9.68
C HIS A 166 -11.31 9.94 9.24
N ALA A 167 -10.40 9.69 10.18
CA ALA A 167 -9.04 9.27 9.88
C ALA A 167 -8.95 7.74 9.81
N ILE A 168 -8.22 7.23 8.82
CA ILE A 168 -7.80 5.83 8.72
C ILE A 168 -6.30 5.83 8.92
N GLU A 169 -5.84 5.23 10.01
CA GLU A 169 -4.42 5.00 10.24
C GLU A 169 -3.93 3.86 9.33
N TYR A 170 -2.87 4.12 8.59
CA TYR A 170 -2.24 3.18 7.66
C TYR A 170 -0.75 3.07 7.99
N GLU A 171 -0.34 1.93 8.52
CA GLU A 171 1.06 1.61 8.79
C GLU A 171 1.50 0.53 7.81
N VAL A 172 2.62 0.75 7.13
CA VAL A 172 3.17 -0.19 6.16
C VAL A 172 4.64 -0.44 6.42
N THR A 173 5.05 -1.69 6.25
CA THR A 173 6.43 -2.14 6.36
C THR A 173 6.78 -2.90 5.08
N PHE A 174 7.81 -2.43 4.39
CA PHE A 174 8.43 -3.14 3.27
C PHE A 174 9.64 -3.90 3.77
N SER A 175 9.74 -5.20 3.47
CA SER A 175 10.94 -5.99 3.74
C SER A 175 11.75 -6.12 2.45
N VAL A 176 12.92 -5.48 2.40
CA VAL A 176 13.86 -5.61 1.28
C VAL A 176 14.71 -6.88 1.48
N PRO A 177 14.71 -7.83 0.53
CA PRO A 177 15.36 -9.12 0.70
C PRO A 177 16.88 -9.00 0.68
N LYS A 178 17.53 -9.92 1.40
CA LYS A 178 18.99 -10.09 1.34
C LYS A 178 19.41 -10.58 -0.04
N GLY A 179 20.60 -10.20 -0.48
CA GLY A 179 21.17 -10.64 -1.77
C GLY A 179 20.81 -9.74 -2.94
N GLU A 180 19.92 -8.77 -2.75
CA GLU A 180 19.72 -7.68 -3.70
C GLU A 180 20.59 -6.47 -3.34
N ARG A 181 21.12 -5.78 -4.36
CA ARG A 181 21.88 -4.54 -4.19
C ARG A 181 21.13 -3.40 -4.88
N HIS A 182 20.85 -2.36 -4.11
CA HIS A 182 20.24 -1.13 -4.61
C HIS A 182 20.93 0.06 -3.97
N THR A 183 21.16 1.15 -4.71
CA THR A 183 21.63 2.41 -4.13
C THR A 183 20.51 3.43 -4.00
N TYR A 184 19.36 3.15 -4.61
CA TYR A 184 18.14 3.94 -4.52
C TYR A 184 16.88 3.07 -4.46
N ALA A 185 16.01 3.41 -3.52
CA ALA A 185 14.66 2.88 -3.40
C ALA A 185 13.65 4.02 -3.38
N GLN A 186 12.55 3.83 -4.11
CA GLN A 186 11.36 4.66 -4.04
C GLN A 186 10.21 3.79 -3.53
N PHE A 187 9.68 4.12 -2.36
CA PHE A 187 8.53 3.46 -1.77
C PHE A 187 7.29 4.32 -2.05
N GLU A 188 6.43 3.87 -2.96
CA GLU A 188 5.05 4.36 -3.03
C GLU A 188 4.29 3.72 -1.87
N ALA A 189 4.53 4.26 -0.66
CA ALA A 189 4.07 3.66 0.58
C ALA A 189 2.55 3.53 0.60
N LEU A 190 1.84 4.47 -0.02
CA LEU A 190 0.43 4.32 -0.32
C LEU A 190 0.04 5.11 -1.56
N THR A 191 -0.77 4.50 -2.41
CA THR A 191 -1.45 5.15 -3.53
C THR A 191 -2.93 4.87 -3.47
N GLY A 192 -3.74 5.85 -3.87
CA GLY A 192 -5.19 5.71 -4.02
C GLY A 192 -5.63 6.13 -5.42
N TYR A 193 -6.25 5.21 -6.15
CA TYR A 193 -6.88 5.44 -7.45
C TYR A 193 -8.38 5.65 -7.26
N MET A 194 -8.90 6.83 -7.56
CA MET A 194 -10.32 7.18 -7.41
C MET A 194 -11.01 7.30 -8.77
N PRO A 195 -12.34 7.05 -8.82
CA PRO A 195 -13.15 7.35 -9.99
C PRO A 195 -12.99 8.82 -10.45
N PRO A 196 -13.24 9.11 -11.74
CA PRO A 196 -12.90 10.40 -12.34
C PRO A 196 -13.76 11.55 -11.80
N GLU A 197 -14.85 11.25 -11.11
CA GLU A 197 -15.70 12.22 -10.43
C GLU A 197 -15.02 12.91 -9.23
N PHE A 198 -13.95 12.33 -8.67
CA PHE A 198 -13.09 12.98 -7.67
C PHE A 198 -12.14 13.98 -8.36
N ALA A 199 -12.68 14.80 -9.26
CA ALA A 199 -11.93 15.65 -10.18
C ALA A 199 -11.50 17.01 -9.59
N SER A 200 -11.84 17.32 -8.34
CA SER A 200 -11.41 18.56 -7.67
C SER A 200 -10.19 18.28 -6.80
N PHE A 201 -9.06 18.88 -7.15
CA PHE A 201 -7.75 18.62 -6.57
C PHE A 201 -7.40 19.76 -5.62
N TRP A 202 -6.97 19.41 -4.42
CA TRP A 202 -6.62 20.36 -3.37
C TRP A 202 -5.28 20.00 -2.73
N THR A 203 -4.61 21.01 -2.24
CA THR A 203 -3.50 20.87 -1.30
C THR A 203 -3.92 21.41 0.06
N PHE A 204 -3.57 20.72 1.14
CA PHE A 204 -3.78 21.20 2.49
C PHE A 204 -2.53 21.94 2.96
N ARG A 205 -2.71 23.19 3.39
CA ARG A 205 -1.66 24.10 3.86
C ARG A 205 -1.54 23.99 5.39
N PRO A 206 -0.49 23.35 5.93
CA PRO A 206 -0.37 23.08 7.37
C PRO A 206 -0.27 24.35 8.22
N ASP A 207 0.34 25.40 7.67
CA ASP A 207 0.57 26.70 8.31
C ASP A 207 -0.74 27.46 8.58
N SER A 208 -1.68 27.39 7.65
CA SER A 208 -2.95 28.11 7.70
C SER A 208 -4.15 27.22 8.04
N GLY A 209 -4.00 25.90 7.96
CA GLY A 209 -5.09 24.93 8.11
C GLY A 209 -6.11 24.97 6.96
N LYS A 210 -5.75 25.56 5.82
CA LYS A 210 -6.65 25.79 4.68
C LYS A 210 -6.41 24.78 3.56
N LEU A 211 -7.43 24.60 2.72
CA LEU A 211 -7.30 23.93 1.43
C LEU A 211 -7.14 24.99 0.33
N GLU A 212 -6.18 24.76 -0.56
CA GLU A 212 -5.98 25.56 -1.76
C GLU A 212 -6.17 24.68 -2.99
N GLU A 213 -6.70 25.24 -4.08
CA GLU A 213 -6.84 24.52 -5.33
C GLU A 213 -5.48 24.10 -5.87
N LEU A 214 -5.44 22.90 -6.45
CA LEU A 214 -4.24 22.29 -6.97
C LEU A 214 -4.50 21.87 -8.42
N SER A 215 -3.49 22.00 -9.27
CA SER A 215 -3.58 21.45 -10.63
C SER A 215 -3.71 19.92 -10.58
N ASP A 216 -4.28 19.33 -11.64
CA ASP A 216 -4.41 17.87 -11.78
C ASP A 216 -3.09 17.15 -12.11
N GLY A 217 -1.97 17.88 -12.11
CA GLY A 217 -0.62 17.36 -12.30
C GLY A 217 -0.25 17.20 -13.78
N PRO A 218 0.59 16.20 -14.12
CA PRO A 218 1.19 15.21 -13.23
C PRO A 218 2.33 15.80 -12.39
N GLY A 219 2.52 15.30 -11.17
CA GLY A 219 3.72 15.59 -10.39
C GLY A 219 3.53 15.50 -8.88
N GLU A 220 4.64 15.59 -8.16
CA GLU A 220 4.67 15.61 -6.70
C GLU A 220 4.78 17.04 -6.15
N GLN A 221 4.47 17.17 -4.86
CA GLN A 221 4.62 18.38 -4.07
C GLN A 221 4.84 18.02 -2.59
N GLU A 222 5.11 19.01 -1.74
CA GLU A 222 5.52 18.82 -0.34
C GLU A 222 4.38 18.67 0.66
N PHE A 223 3.18 19.14 0.32
CA PHE A 223 2.04 19.17 1.23
C PHE A 223 1.03 18.04 0.98
N PRO A 224 0.19 17.69 1.97
CA PRO A 224 -0.89 16.72 1.78
C PRO A 224 -1.82 17.09 0.63
N VAL A 225 -2.26 16.09 -0.14
CA VAL A 225 -3.20 16.26 -1.25
C VAL A 225 -4.57 15.68 -0.90
N VAL A 226 -5.63 16.31 -1.41
CA VAL A 226 -7.03 15.92 -1.20
C VAL A 226 -7.75 15.96 -2.53
N PHE A 227 -8.40 14.86 -2.91
CA PHE A 227 -9.28 14.83 -4.09
C PHE A 227 -10.72 14.75 -3.63
N ALA A 228 -11.60 15.47 -4.32
CA ALA A 228 -13.00 15.59 -3.94
C ALA A 228 -13.91 15.55 -5.16
N THR A 229 -15.17 15.16 -4.93
CA THR A 229 -16.25 15.39 -5.88
C THR A 229 -16.46 16.89 -6.08
N GLU A 230 -16.98 17.28 -7.25
CA GLU A 230 -17.30 18.69 -7.55
C GLU A 230 -18.24 19.31 -6.50
N SER A 231 -19.21 18.52 -6.02
CA SER A 231 -20.14 18.90 -4.95
C SER A 231 -19.51 18.98 -3.55
N LYS A 232 -18.25 18.56 -3.39
CA LYS A 232 -17.49 18.54 -2.13
C LYS A 232 -18.10 17.65 -1.04
N THR A 233 -19.09 16.82 -1.38
CA THR A 233 -19.76 15.90 -0.45
C THR A 233 -18.93 14.66 -0.15
N HIS A 234 -17.97 14.32 -1.01
CA HIS A 234 -17.05 13.20 -0.81
C HIS A 234 -15.64 13.64 -1.17
N ALA A 235 -14.70 13.40 -0.26
CA ALA A 235 -13.29 13.72 -0.42
C ALA A 235 -12.43 12.66 0.28
N MET A 236 -11.27 12.41 -0.30
CA MET A 236 -10.23 11.57 0.28
C MET A 236 -8.88 12.27 0.16
N GLY A 237 -8.17 12.35 1.27
CA GLY A 237 -6.83 12.94 1.34
C GLY A 237 -5.85 12.04 2.07
N VAL A 238 -4.56 12.29 1.86
CA VAL A 238 -3.48 11.55 2.51
C VAL A 238 -2.54 12.50 3.24
N PHE A 239 -2.15 12.12 4.46
CA PHE A 239 -1.16 12.80 5.27
C PHE A 239 -0.18 11.78 5.84
N SER A 240 1.09 12.16 5.93
CA SER A 240 2.09 11.44 6.72
C SER A 240 2.80 12.43 7.63
N PRO A 241 3.04 12.08 8.91
CA PRO A 241 3.89 12.87 9.78
C PRO A 241 5.37 12.83 9.37
N ASP A 242 5.77 11.86 8.54
CA ASP A 242 7.15 11.66 8.11
C ASP A 242 7.45 12.36 6.77
N GLN A 243 6.53 13.20 6.29
CA GLN A 243 6.68 14.00 5.07
C GLN A 243 6.68 15.50 5.37
N PRO A 244 7.48 16.30 4.64
CA PRO A 244 8.38 15.86 3.57
C PRO A 244 9.61 15.11 4.10
N SER A 245 9.97 14.01 3.43
CA SER A 245 11.09 13.16 3.84
C SER A 245 12.45 13.83 3.62
N ASN A 246 13.45 13.45 4.43
CA ASN A 246 14.78 14.05 4.35
C ASN A 246 15.40 13.89 2.95
N GLY A 247 15.94 14.99 2.41
CA GLY A 247 16.47 15.04 1.04
C GLY A 247 15.41 15.24 -0.06
N TYR A 248 14.11 15.24 0.27
CA TYR A 248 13.00 15.36 -0.67
C TYR A 248 11.98 16.40 -0.21
N LYS A 249 12.46 17.61 0.14
CA LYS A 249 11.63 18.66 0.76
C LYS A 249 10.46 19.14 -0.09
N THR A 250 10.59 19.10 -1.43
CA THR A 250 9.58 19.61 -2.37
C THR A 250 8.74 18.50 -3.02
N ALA A 251 8.79 17.28 -2.51
CA ALA A 251 8.19 16.09 -3.11
C ALA A 251 7.66 15.14 -2.02
N GLY A 252 6.90 14.12 -2.43
CA GLY A 252 6.34 13.12 -1.53
C GLY A 252 4.84 12.93 -1.68
N TYR A 253 4.08 13.94 -2.08
CA TYR A 253 2.65 13.81 -2.38
C TYR A 253 2.37 14.07 -3.85
N GLY A 254 1.97 13.03 -4.58
CA GLY A 254 1.70 13.11 -6.01
C GLY A 254 0.23 13.24 -6.35
N ARG A 255 -0.01 13.77 -7.55
CA ARG A 255 -1.34 13.91 -8.15
C ARG A 255 -1.29 13.67 -9.65
N PHE A 256 -2.26 12.91 -10.15
CA PHE A 256 -2.31 12.49 -11.54
C PHE A 256 -3.75 12.35 -12.01
N ARG A 257 -4.00 12.74 -13.26
CA ARG A 257 -5.21 12.40 -14.01
C ARG A 257 -4.85 11.56 -15.23
N PHE A 258 -5.49 10.41 -15.35
CA PHE A 258 -5.36 9.51 -16.49
C PHE A 258 -6.66 9.57 -17.29
N LYS A 259 -6.64 10.30 -18.42
CA LYS A 259 -7.87 10.66 -19.16
C LYS A 259 -8.47 9.46 -19.86
N GLU A 260 -7.61 8.64 -20.45
CA GLU A 260 -7.95 7.45 -21.22
C GLU A 260 -8.53 6.37 -20.30
N GLU A 261 -7.88 6.16 -19.16
CA GLU A 261 -8.27 5.20 -18.13
C GLU A 261 -9.45 5.66 -17.27
N LYS A 262 -9.83 6.94 -17.38
CA LYS A 262 -10.88 7.60 -16.60
C LYS A 262 -10.69 7.43 -15.09
N VAL A 263 -9.48 7.69 -14.60
CA VAL A 263 -9.12 7.55 -13.19
C VAL A 263 -8.22 8.69 -12.75
N VAL A 264 -8.32 9.07 -11.47
CA VAL A 264 -7.39 10.01 -10.83
C VAL A 264 -6.62 9.31 -9.72
N LYS A 265 -5.37 9.70 -9.50
CA LYS A 265 -4.48 9.08 -8.51
C LYS A 265 -3.82 10.13 -7.64
N TRP A 266 -3.81 9.91 -6.34
CA TRP A 266 -2.78 10.47 -5.47
C TRP A 266 -1.85 9.37 -4.96
N ASN A 267 -0.63 9.74 -4.58
CA ASN A 267 0.29 8.86 -3.87
C ASN A 267 1.02 9.60 -2.74
N CYS A 268 1.57 8.83 -1.79
CA CYS A 268 2.50 9.27 -0.76
C CYS A 268 3.80 8.45 -0.89
N VAL A 269 4.89 9.11 -1.27
CA VAL A 269 6.12 8.48 -1.77
C VAL A 269 7.32 8.86 -0.90
N PHE A 270 8.05 7.85 -0.45
CA PHE A 270 9.28 7.99 0.32
C PHE A 270 10.46 7.50 -0.51
N ARG A 271 11.63 8.07 -0.26
CA ARG A 271 12.84 7.75 -1.03
C ARG A 271 14.02 7.55 -0.10
N VAL A 272 14.79 6.51 -0.38
CA VAL A 272 16.02 6.18 0.35
C VAL A 272 17.14 6.09 -0.66
N ARG A 273 18.23 6.81 -0.41
CA ARG A 273 19.43 6.79 -1.24
C ARG A 273 20.66 6.56 -0.38
N ASN A 274 21.51 5.64 -0.81
CA ASN A 274 22.83 5.42 -0.24
C ASN A 274 23.76 4.85 -1.31
N ASP A 275 24.81 5.58 -1.65
CA ASP A 275 25.76 5.18 -2.70
C ASP A 275 26.52 3.88 -2.37
N LYS A 276 26.63 3.55 -1.07
CA LYS A 276 27.22 2.28 -0.62
C LYS A 276 26.22 1.11 -0.69
N GLY A 277 24.95 1.39 -0.93
CA GLY A 277 23.85 0.44 -0.91
C GLY A 277 22.88 0.72 0.23
N ILE A 278 21.58 0.61 -0.04
CA ILE A 278 20.55 0.60 1.00
C ILE A 278 20.59 -0.74 1.74
N ALA A 279 20.10 -0.77 2.98
CA ALA A 279 20.07 -1.98 3.77
C ALA A 279 19.00 -2.97 3.26
N ALA A 280 19.31 -4.27 3.33
CA ALA A 280 18.30 -5.31 3.23
C ALA A 280 17.61 -5.47 4.59
N ASP A 281 16.60 -4.64 4.82
CA ASP A 281 15.94 -4.49 6.12
C ASP A 281 14.46 -4.11 5.93
N GLU A 282 13.78 -3.88 7.05
CA GLU A 282 12.43 -3.33 7.11
C GLU A 282 12.42 -1.80 6.99
N TYR A 283 11.63 -1.30 6.05
CA TYR A 283 11.36 0.12 5.85
C TYR A 283 9.91 0.39 6.23
N ARG A 284 9.71 1.21 7.26
CA ARG A 284 8.40 1.45 7.89
C ARG A 284 7.93 2.87 7.62
N PHE A 285 6.67 3.01 7.23
CA PHE A 285 6.03 4.30 6.96
C PHE A 285 4.65 4.35 7.62
N ARG A 286 4.28 5.53 8.11
CA ARG A 286 2.95 5.78 8.67
C ARG A 286 2.26 6.88 7.88
N MET A 287 1.03 6.61 7.50
CA MET A 287 0.16 7.55 6.81
C MET A 287 -1.22 7.53 7.44
N PHE A 288 -1.97 8.57 7.17
CA PHE A 288 -3.37 8.72 7.52
C PHE A 288 -4.14 9.05 6.26
N ILE A 289 -5.22 8.32 6.02
CA ILE A 289 -6.18 8.67 4.98
C ILE A 289 -7.36 9.36 5.67
N ALA A 290 -7.69 10.57 5.24
CA ALA A 290 -8.87 11.27 5.72
C ALA A 290 -10.00 11.09 4.70
N VAL A 291 -11.18 10.63 5.14
CA VAL A 291 -12.33 10.32 4.28
C VAL A 291 -13.59 10.95 4.84
N GLY A 292 -14.39 11.64 4.01
CA GLY A 292 -15.65 12.26 4.42
C GLY A 292 -16.11 13.32 3.43
N THR A 293 -16.81 14.35 3.90
CA THR A 293 -16.95 15.60 3.12
C THR A 293 -15.61 16.32 3.01
N LEU A 294 -15.47 17.29 2.08
CA LEU A 294 -14.24 18.08 1.99
C LEU A 294 -13.89 18.78 3.31
N GLU A 295 -14.90 19.22 4.06
CA GLU A 295 -14.72 19.84 5.36
C GLU A 295 -14.31 18.84 6.46
N ASP A 296 -14.84 17.61 6.44
CA ASP A 296 -14.37 16.54 7.34
C ASP A 296 -12.89 16.23 7.11
N VAL A 297 -12.49 16.14 5.83
CA VAL A 297 -11.11 15.89 5.44
C VAL A 297 -10.21 17.03 5.90
N LYS A 298 -10.56 18.29 5.63
CA LYS A 298 -9.80 19.46 6.08
C LYS A 298 -9.59 19.47 7.60
N ARG A 299 -10.65 19.26 8.37
CA ARG A 299 -10.58 19.22 9.85
C ARG A 299 -9.69 18.08 10.34
N THR A 300 -9.83 16.91 9.72
CA THR A 300 -9.02 15.72 10.07
C THR A 300 -7.55 15.98 9.81
N LEU A 301 -7.20 16.53 8.64
CA LEU A 301 -5.82 16.89 8.30
C LEU A 301 -5.25 17.95 9.24
N ALA A 302 -6.01 19.00 9.57
CA ALA A 302 -5.58 20.02 10.52
C ALA A 302 -5.30 19.45 11.91
N ALA A 303 -6.17 18.56 12.41
CA ALA A 303 -5.96 17.91 13.70
C ALA A 303 -4.75 16.97 13.70
N LEU A 304 -4.54 16.21 12.62
CA LEU A 304 -3.35 15.37 12.46
C LEU A 304 -2.07 16.22 12.40
N THR A 305 -2.07 17.29 11.61
CA THR A 305 -0.94 18.25 11.57
C THR A 305 -0.61 18.79 12.95
N GLN A 306 -1.62 19.20 13.73
CA GLN A 306 -1.41 19.69 15.09
C GLN A 306 -0.87 18.59 16.02
N GLU A 307 -1.41 17.37 15.92
CA GLU A 307 -0.96 16.24 16.75
C GLU A 307 0.51 15.89 16.52
N PHE A 308 0.98 15.98 15.28
CA PHE A 308 2.34 15.61 14.88
C PHE A 308 3.28 16.82 14.74
N ALA A 309 2.85 18.02 15.15
CA ALA A 309 3.69 19.21 15.15
C ALA A 309 4.88 19.01 16.11
N GLY A 310 6.11 19.27 15.63
CA GLY A 310 7.34 19.22 16.43
C GLY A 310 7.97 17.84 16.60
N ARG A 311 7.60 16.87 15.76
CA ARG A 311 8.36 15.63 15.58
C ARG A 311 9.41 15.75 14.50
#